data_AF-A0A7L3PW82-F1
#
_entry.id   AF-A0A7L3PW82-F1
#
_cell.length_a   1.000
_cell.length_b   1.000
_cell.length_c   1.000
_cell.angle_alpha   90.00
_cell.angle_beta   90.00
_cell.angle_gamma   90.00
#
_symmetry.space_group_name_H-M   'P 1'
#
loop_
_entity.id
_entity.type
_entity.pdbx_description
1 polymer ?
#
loop_
_entity_poly.entity_id
_entity_poly.type
_entity_poly.pdbx_seq_one_letter_code
_entity_poly.pdbx_strand_id
1 'polypeptide(L)'
;GVSSYSDSPQKVGKSLEPCLNWAQNEIPAEQHSQTPLYLGATASMRQLNLTHPILSDGLLAALTVALKSSPFNFQGAQILSSPDEEAFNWVAVNYVLENFFKYDWQGQLVPSGKGMAGVLSVGETSTQLTSQLKGENQAAEAVRLQLYGQMHSVTTHQCPCHGTDQLRRRLLSMLIQV
;
A
#
# COMPACT_ATOMS: atom_id res chain seq x y z
N GLY A 1 4.76 -9.90 9.37
CA GLY A 1 5.22 -8.85 8.44
C GLY A 1 6.69 -8.55 8.68
N VAL A 2 7.38 -7.84 7.79
CA VAL A 2 8.85 -7.65 7.87
C VAL A 2 9.33 -7.04 9.20
N SER A 3 8.50 -6.23 9.87
CA SER A 3 8.80 -5.64 11.18
C SER A 3 9.00 -6.67 12.31
N SER A 4 8.55 -7.92 12.14
CA SER A 4 8.79 -9.00 13.13
C SER A 4 10.24 -9.51 13.13
N TYR A 5 11.07 -9.06 12.18
CA TYR A 5 12.48 -9.41 12.07
C TYR A 5 13.39 -8.31 12.61
N SER A 6 12.87 -7.37 13.41
CA SER A 6 13.64 -6.26 14.01
C SER A 6 14.90 -6.74 14.73
N ASP A 7 14.81 -7.87 15.43
CA ASP A 7 15.91 -8.43 16.22
C ASP A 7 16.87 -9.31 15.39
N SER A 8 16.54 -9.53 14.11
CA SER A 8 17.37 -10.30 13.18
C SER A 8 17.21 -9.81 11.74
N PRO A 9 17.64 -8.58 11.41
CA PRO A 9 17.45 -8.00 10.08
C PRO A 9 18.01 -8.87 8.95
N GLN A 10 19.11 -9.58 9.17
CA GLN A 10 19.71 -10.49 8.18
C GLN A 10 18.77 -11.62 7.74
N LYS A 11 17.81 -12.02 8.59
CA LYS A 11 16.83 -13.07 8.26
C LYS A 11 15.68 -12.54 7.37
N VAL A 12 15.45 -11.23 7.36
CA VAL A 12 14.34 -10.65 6.59
C VAL A 12 14.52 -10.85 5.09
N GLY A 13 15.76 -10.75 4.59
CA GLY A 13 16.06 -10.98 3.17
C GLY A 13 15.72 -12.40 2.75
N LYS A 14 16.12 -13.39 3.56
CA LYS A 14 15.80 -14.81 3.33
C LYS A 14 14.31 -15.09 3.33
N SER A 15 13.52 -14.33 4.08
CA SER A 15 12.06 -14.49 4.09
C SER A 15 11.40 -14.16 2.74
N LEU A 16 12.08 -13.39 1.87
CA LEU A 16 11.60 -13.03 0.54
C LEU A 16 12.00 -14.03 -0.55
N GLU A 17 13.00 -14.88 -0.31
CA GLU A 17 13.53 -15.83 -1.31
C GLU A 17 12.44 -16.71 -1.94
N PRO A 18 11.47 -17.30 -1.19
CA PRO A 18 10.43 -18.11 -1.81
C PRO A 18 9.58 -17.33 -2.82
N CYS A 19 9.21 -16.08 -2.50
CA CYS A 19 8.41 -15.23 -3.39
C CYS A 19 9.22 -14.74 -4.59
N LEU A 20 10.49 -14.38 -4.40
CA LEU A 20 11.37 -13.94 -5.49
C LEU A 20 11.70 -15.08 -6.46
N ASN A 21 11.87 -16.30 -5.96
CA ASN A 21 12.08 -17.48 -6.79
C ASN A 21 10.82 -17.84 -7.57
N TRP A 22 9.64 -17.75 -6.94
CA TRP A 22 8.38 -17.90 -7.64
C TRP A 22 8.23 -16.87 -8.77
N ALA A 23 8.45 -15.58 -8.49
CA ALA A 23 8.37 -14.52 -9.49
C ALA A 23 9.35 -14.73 -10.67
N GLN A 24 10.55 -15.25 -10.40
CA GLN A 24 11.53 -15.57 -11.45
C GLN A 24 11.07 -16.71 -12.38
N ASN A 25 10.29 -17.65 -11.85
CA ASN A 25 9.75 -18.76 -12.65
C ASN A 25 8.53 -18.34 -13.48
N GLU A 26 7.73 -17.39 -13.00
CA GLU A 26 6.52 -16.90 -13.70
C GLU A 26 6.85 -15.89 -14.81
N ILE A 27 7.87 -15.06 -14.60
CA ILE A 27 8.25 -14.01 -15.55
C ILE A 27 9.27 -14.60 -16.54
N PRO A 28 9.11 -14.41 -17.86
CA PRO A 28 10.09 -14.85 -18.85
C PRO A 28 11.49 -14.29 -18.56
N ALA A 29 12.52 -15.12 -18.71
CA ALA A 29 13.91 -14.79 -18.35
C ALA A 29 14.42 -13.52 -19.07
N GLU A 30 14.00 -13.32 -20.31
CA GLU A 30 14.37 -12.16 -21.13
C GLU A 30 13.79 -10.84 -20.59
N GLN A 31 12.71 -10.92 -19.80
CA GLN A 31 12.01 -9.77 -19.21
C GLN A 31 12.47 -9.43 -17.79
N HIS A 32 13.26 -10.29 -17.14
CA HIS A 32 13.67 -10.10 -15.75
C HIS A 32 14.34 -8.73 -15.53
N SER A 33 15.34 -8.41 -16.34
CA SER A 33 16.12 -7.16 -16.23
C SER A 33 15.31 -5.88 -16.52
N GLN A 34 14.14 -6.00 -17.14
CA GLN A 34 13.26 -4.87 -17.45
C GLN A 34 12.09 -4.77 -16.48
N THR A 35 11.81 -5.83 -15.72
CA THR A 35 10.69 -5.86 -14.78
C THR A 35 11.02 -5.03 -13.54
N PRO A 36 10.29 -3.93 -13.28
CA PRO A 36 10.57 -3.08 -12.14
C PRO A 36 10.08 -3.72 -10.84
N LEU A 37 10.92 -3.67 -9.80
CA LEU A 37 10.64 -4.23 -8.48
C LEU A 37 10.67 -3.12 -7.42
N TYR A 38 9.57 -2.98 -6.69
CA TYR A 38 9.39 -2.01 -5.62
C TYR A 38 9.04 -2.71 -4.30
N LEU A 39 9.45 -2.14 -3.17
CA LEU A 39 8.98 -2.54 -1.86
C LEU A 39 8.35 -1.34 -1.13
N GLY A 40 7.07 -1.46 -0.80
CA GLY A 40 6.35 -0.51 0.04
C GLY A 40 6.10 -1.13 1.42
N ALA A 41 6.68 -0.55 2.45
CA ALA A 41 6.41 -0.94 3.83
C ALA A 41 5.39 0.01 4.46
N THR A 42 4.46 -0.52 5.25
CA THR A 42 3.27 0.22 5.71
C THR A 42 3.29 0.44 7.24
N ALA A 43 2.12 0.36 7.90
CA ALA A 43 1.89 0.74 9.29
C ALA A 43 2.91 0.16 10.27
N SER A 44 3.25 -1.12 10.13
CA SER A 44 4.13 -1.78 11.09
C SER A 44 5.57 -1.27 11.03
N MET A 45 6.06 -0.90 9.84
CA MET A 45 7.37 -0.27 9.68
C MET A 45 7.36 1.20 10.08
N ARG A 46 6.26 1.93 9.87
CA ARG A 46 6.10 3.29 10.41
C ARG A 46 6.26 3.29 11.94
N GLN A 47 5.59 2.35 12.62
CA GLN A 47 5.69 2.21 14.07
C GLN A 47 7.11 1.83 14.52
N LEU A 48 7.76 0.89 13.82
CA LEU A 48 9.14 0.51 14.12
C LEU A 48 10.10 1.70 13.94
N ASN A 49 9.92 2.49 12.89
CA ASN A 49 10.75 3.67 12.64
C ASN A 49 10.62 4.73 13.76
N LEU A 50 9.42 4.92 14.31
CA LEU A 50 9.19 5.85 15.42
C LEU A 50 9.76 5.37 16.75
N THR A 51 9.74 4.05 16.99
CA THR A 51 10.17 3.47 18.28
C THR A 51 11.64 3.07 18.30
N HIS A 52 12.15 2.54 17.18
CA HIS A 52 13.50 2.01 17.02
C HIS A 52 14.04 2.32 15.60
N PRO A 53 14.38 3.57 15.30
CA PRO A 53 14.77 4.00 13.95
C PRO A 53 15.98 3.23 13.41
N ILE A 54 16.98 2.95 14.25
CA ILE A 54 18.18 2.19 13.86
C ILE A 54 17.81 0.77 13.39
N LEU A 55 16.84 0.11 14.05
CA LEU A 55 16.38 -1.22 13.66
C LEU A 55 15.57 -1.16 12.35
N SER A 56 14.74 -0.13 12.19
CA SER A 56 13.99 0.12 10.95
C SER A 56 14.93 0.29 9.76
N ASP A 57 15.95 1.12 9.89
CA ASP A 57 16.95 1.36 8.85
C ASP A 57 17.76 0.09 8.52
N GLY A 58 18.19 -0.65 9.55
CA GLY A 58 18.87 -1.93 9.38
C GLY A 58 18.02 -2.96 8.64
N LEU A 59 16.71 -2.99 8.90
CA LEU A 59 15.76 -3.87 8.22
C LEU A 59 15.56 -3.46 6.75
N LEU A 60 15.35 -2.17 6.48
CA LEU A 60 15.23 -1.66 5.11
C LEU A 60 16.50 -1.89 4.29
N ALA A 61 17.68 -1.74 4.92
CA ALA A 61 18.96 -2.04 4.27
C ALA A 61 19.07 -3.53 3.92
N ALA A 62 18.72 -4.43 4.84
CA ALA A 62 18.74 -5.86 4.59
C ALA A 62 17.75 -6.28 3.48
N LEU A 63 16.55 -5.69 3.45
CA LEU A 63 15.57 -5.87 2.38
C LEU A 63 16.11 -5.36 1.04
N THR A 64 16.73 -4.19 1.04
CA THR A 64 17.32 -3.58 -0.16
C THR A 64 18.41 -4.46 -0.75
N VAL A 65 19.29 -5.03 0.08
CA VAL A 65 20.33 -5.97 -0.37
C VAL A 65 19.70 -7.21 -1.03
N ALA A 66 18.70 -7.83 -0.39
CA ALA A 66 18.04 -9.02 -0.92
C ALA A 66 17.31 -8.75 -2.25
N LEU A 67 16.62 -7.61 -2.36
CA LEU A 67 15.91 -7.24 -3.59
C LEU A 67 16.87 -6.86 -4.72
N LYS A 68 17.99 -6.19 -4.42
CA LYS A 68 19.04 -5.88 -5.40
C LYS A 68 19.77 -7.13 -5.91
N SER A 69 19.82 -8.21 -5.12
CA SER A 69 20.40 -9.47 -5.58
C SER A 69 19.48 -10.29 -6.49
N SER A 70 18.21 -9.90 -6.63
CA SER A 70 17.29 -10.53 -7.58
C SER A 70 17.62 -10.11 -9.03
N PRO A 71 17.21 -10.88 -10.05
CA PRO A 71 17.45 -10.52 -11.46
C PRO A 71 16.54 -9.38 -11.96
N PHE A 72 15.64 -8.88 -11.11
CA PHE A 72 14.70 -7.82 -11.44
C PHE A 72 15.32 -6.43 -11.34
N ASN A 73 14.72 -5.46 -12.04
CA ASN A 73 15.12 -4.07 -11.97
C ASN A 73 14.61 -3.42 -10.68
N PHE A 74 15.38 -3.53 -9.59
CA PHE A 74 15.01 -2.95 -8.31
C PHE A 74 15.03 -1.41 -8.34
N GLN A 75 13.88 -0.81 -8.05
CA GLN A 75 13.66 0.64 -8.13
C GLN A 75 13.71 1.33 -6.76
N GLY A 76 13.37 0.63 -5.69
CA GLY A 76 13.45 1.20 -4.34
C GLY A 76 12.63 0.48 -3.29
N ALA A 77 13.00 0.72 -2.04
CA ALA A 77 12.28 0.28 -0.85
C ALA A 77 11.98 1.52 0.00
N GLN A 78 10.71 1.73 0.35
CA GLN A 78 10.27 2.91 1.09
C GLN A 78 9.21 2.57 2.13
N ILE A 79 9.19 3.33 3.22
CA ILE A 79 8.09 3.31 4.18
C ILE A 79 7.05 4.31 3.68
N LEU A 80 5.89 3.81 3.28
CA LEU A 80 4.78 4.62 2.80
C LEU A 80 4.17 5.40 3.96
N SER A 81 3.77 6.65 3.72
CA SER A 81 2.89 7.36 4.64
C SER A 81 1.49 6.73 4.62
N SER A 82 0.69 6.94 5.67
CA SER A 82 -0.70 6.42 5.66
C SER A 82 -1.55 7.04 4.55
N PRO A 83 -1.45 8.37 4.26
CA PRO A 83 -2.17 8.96 3.13
C PRO A 83 -1.74 8.38 1.78
N ASP A 84 -0.44 8.14 1.56
CA ASP A 84 0.04 7.59 0.28
C ASP A 84 -0.45 6.15 0.06
N GLU A 85 -0.31 5.30 1.10
CA GLU A 85 -0.79 3.91 1.08
C GLU A 85 -2.27 3.83 0.69
N GLU A 86 -3.11 4.66 1.32
CA GLU A 86 -4.54 4.67 1.07
C GLU A 86 -4.92 5.33 -0.26
N ALA A 87 -4.18 6.36 -0.69
CA ALA A 87 -4.34 6.96 -2.01
C ALA A 87 -4.02 5.94 -3.12
N PHE A 88 -2.95 5.15 -2.98
CA PHE A 88 -2.62 4.08 -3.94
C PHE A 88 -3.72 3.01 -4.00
N ASN A 89 -4.27 2.60 -2.86
CA ASN A 89 -5.41 1.68 -2.83
C ASN A 89 -6.63 2.26 -3.56
N TRP A 90 -6.93 3.55 -3.33
CA TRP A 90 -8.03 4.24 -4.01
C TRP A 90 -7.82 4.32 -5.53
N VAL A 91 -6.59 4.60 -5.98
CA VAL A 91 -6.23 4.59 -7.40
C VAL A 91 -6.39 3.19 -7.99
N ALA A 92 -5.88 2.15 -7.33
CA ALA A 92 -5.96 0.78 -7.81
C ALA A 92 -7.41 0.32 -8.04
N VAL A 93 -8.30 0.57 -7.06
CA VAL A 93 -9.72 0.23 -7.18
C VAL A 93 -10.39 0.99 -8.33
N ASN A 94 -10.19 2.30 -8.41
CA ASN A 94 -10.82 3.11 -9.46
C ASN A 94 -10.24 2.85 -10.86
N TYR A 95 -8.99 2.39 -10.94
CA TYR A 95 -8.37 1.94 -12.19
C TYR A 95 -8.99 0.63 -12.67
N VAL A 96 -9.08 -0.39 -11.81
CA VAL A 96 -9.68 -1.69 -12.14
C VAL A 96 -11.16 -1.56 -12.50
N LEU A 97 -11.88 -0.63 -11.87
CA LEU A 97 -13.30 -0.36 -12.17
C LEU A 97 -13.52 0.53 -13.40
N GLU A 98 -12.44 0.98 -14.06
CA GLU A 98 -12.49 1.89 -15.21
C GLU A 98 -13.28 3.17 -14.89
N ASN A 99 -13.10 3.72 -13.68
CA ASN A 99 -13.80 4.94 -13.25
C ASN A 99 -13.09 6.21 -13.75
N PHE A 100 -11.78 6.14 -13.99
CA PHE A 100 -11.02 7.27 -14.55
C PHE A 100 -11.34 7.52 -16.02
N PHE A 101 -11.32 6.47 -16.82
CA PHE A 101 -11.48 6.53 -18.28
C PHE A 101 -12.10 5.23 -18.80
N LYS A 102 -12.60 5.28 -20.03
CA LYS A 102 -13.06 4.13 -20.81
C LYS A 102 -12.72 4.35 -22.29
N TYR A 103 -12.75 3.28 -23.08
CA TYR A 103 -12.70 3.42 -24.53
C TYR A 103 -14.11 3.65 -25.09
N ASP A 104 -14.27 4.65 -25.95
CA ASP A 104 -15.51 4.82 -26.72
C ASP A 104 -15.58 3.84 -27.91
N TRP A 105 -16.65 3.93 -28.69
CA TRP A 105 -16.86 3.05 -29.85
C TRP A 105 -15.85 3.28 -30.98
N GLN A 106 -15.16 4.43 -31.00
CA GLN A 106 -14.04 4.72 -31.89
C GLN A 106 -12.68 4.25 -31.33
N GLY A 107 -12.64 3.70 -30.11
CA GLY A 107 -11.41 3.32 -29.44
C GLY A 107 -10.63 4.50 -28.87
N GLN A 108 -11.26 5.66 -28.66
CA GLN A 108 -10.64 6.81 -28.01
C GLN A 108 -10.82 6.74 -26.49
N LEU A 109 -9.79 7.17 -25.76
CA LEU A 109 -9.82 7.25 -24.31
C LEU A 109 -10.67 8.45 -23.88
N VAL A 110 -11.84 8.19 -23.31
CA VAL A 110 -12.78 9.22 -22.84
C VAL A 110 -13.01 9.09 -21.33
N PRO A 111 -13.32 10.18 -20.61
CA PRO A 111 -13.72 10.09 -19.22
C PRO A 111 -14.89 9.13 -19.03
N SER A 112 -14.82 8.27 -18.00
CA SER A 112 -15.82 7.21 -17.81
C SER A 112 -17.24 7.75 -17.61
N GLY A 113 -17.35 8.93 -16.98
CA GLY A 113 -18.62 9.54 -16.54
C GLY A 113 -19.20 8.87 -15.28
N LYS A 114 -18.63 7.75 -14.85
CA LYS A 114 -18.91 7.11 -13.56
C LYS A 114 -18.38 7.97 -12.41
N GLY A 115 -19.08 7.95 -11.29
CA GLY A 115 -18.54 8.52 -10.05
C GLY A 115 -17.37 7.69 -9.53
N MET A 116 -16.46 8.33 -8.81
CA MET A 116 -15.36 7.60 -8.16
C MET A 116 -15.88 6.79 -6.98
N ALA A 117 -15.41 5.55 -6.88
CA ALA A 117 -15.70 4.69 -5.74
C ALA A 117 -14.94 5.18 -4.51
N GLY A 118 -15.59 5.13 -3.34
CA GLY A 118 -14.90 5.15 -2.06
C GLY A 118 -14.31 3.77 -1.76
N VAL A 119 -13.18 3.73 -1.08
CA VAL A 119 -12.48 2.50 -0.68
C VAL A 119 -12.51 2.38 0.83
N LEU A 120 -13.04 1.27 1.33
CA LEU A 120 -12.98 0.90 2.74
C LEU A 120 -11.88 -0.15 2.93
N SER A 121 -10.79 0.23 3.58
CA SER A 121 -9.68 -0.64 3.95
C SER A 121 -9.83 -1.04 5.41
N VAL A 122 -9.79 -2.35 5.71
CA VAL A 122 -9.90 -2.86 7.08
C VAL A 122 -8.60 -3.57 7.43
N GLY A 123 -7.79 -2.92 8.26
CA GLY A 123 -6.56 -3.49 8.80
C GLY A 123 -6.78 -4.22 10.12
N GLU A 124 -5.67 -4.64 10.76
CA GLU A 124 -5.71 -5.29 12.07
C GLU A 124 -6.06 -4.31 13.20
N THR A 125 -5.57 -3.07 13.13
CA THR A 125 -5.66 -2.09 14.22
C THR A 125 -6.62 -0.94 13.93
N SER A 126 -6.86 -0.63 12.65
CA SER A 126 -7.72 0.47 12.21
C SER A 126 -8.49 0.11 10.95
N THR A 127 -9.51 0.91 10.67
CA THR A 127 -10.23 0.92 9.39
C THR A 127 -10.09 2.31 8.76
N GLN A 128 -9.98 2.38 7.45
CA GLN A 128 -9.79 3.61 6.69
C GLN A 128 -10.86 3.71 5.60
N LEU A 129 -11.45 4.90 5.46
CA LEU A 129 -12.35 5.23 4.36
C LEU A 129 -11.70 6.30 3.48
N THR A 130 -11.36 5.92 2.26
CA THR A 130 -10.68 6.79 1.28
C THR A 130 -11.66 7.16 0.18
N SER A 131 -11.88 8.45 -0.04
CA SER A 131 -12.85 8.92 -1.03
C SER A 131 -12.45 10.25 -1.66
N GLN A 132 -13.01 10.53 -2.83
CA GLN A 132 -12.80 11.81 -3.49
C GLN A 132 -13.62 12.91 -2.81
N LEU A 133 -12.96 14.02 -2.50
CA LEU A 133 -13.62 15.23 -2.01
C LEU A 133 -14.43 15.87 -3.15
N LYS A 134 -15.69 16.18 -2.87
CA LYS A 134 -16.56 16.99 -3.76
C LYS A 134 -16.55 18.44 -3.25
N GLY A 135 -16.07 19.37 -4.07
CA GLY A 135 -16.02 20.81 -3.76
C GLY A 135 -14.66 21.32 -3.26
N GLU A 136 -14.55 22.63 -3.03
CA GLU A 136 -13.33 23.36 -2.60
C GLU A 136 -12.93 23.14 -1.13
N ASN A 137 -13.44 22.11 -0.47
CA ASN A 137 -13.02 21.81 0.91
C ASN A 137 -11.58 21.29 0.90
N GLN A 138 -10.64 22.18 1.21
CA GLN A 138 -9.25 21.83 1.48
C GLN A 138 -9.16 21.20 2.87
N ALA A 139 -9.44 19.90 2.97
CA ALA A 139 -9.03 19.14 4.14
C ALA A 139 -7.49 19.16 4.20
N ALA A 140 -6.91 19.48 5.35
CA ALA A 140 -5.46 19.62 5.53
C ALA A 140 -4.66 18.37 5.13
N GLU A 141 -5.31 17.20 5.14
CA GLU A 141 -4.70 15.89 4.85
C GLU A 141 -5.11 15.31 3.48
N ALA A 142 -5.67 16.14 2.59
CA ALA A 142 -6.06 15.68 1.25
C ALA A 142 -4.83 15.46 0.34
N VAL A 143 -4.74 14.29 -0.28
CA VAL A 143 -3.75 13.97 -1.31
C VAL A 143 -4.27 14.43 -2.67
N ARG A 144 -3.48 15.23 -3.39
CA ARG A 144 -3.81 15.72 -4.73
C ARG A 144 -3.08 14.89 -5.78
N LEU A 145 -3.84 14.23 -6.64
CA LEU A 145 -3.34 13.34 -7.68
C LEU A 145 -3.73 13.90 -9.06
N GLN A 146 -2.77 13.97 -9.98
CA GLN A 146 -3.05 14.27 -11.38
C GLN A 146 -3.07 12.96 -12.17
N LEU A 147 -4.25 12.50 -12.56
CA LEU A 147 -4.44 11.23 -13.25
C LEU A 147 -5.20 11.48 -14.55
N TYR A 148 -4.65 11.02 -15.68
CA TYR A 148 -5.29 11.17 -17.00
C TYR A 148 -5.70 12.62 -17.35
N GLY A 149 -4.89 13.59 -16.92
CA GLY A 149 -5.15 15.02 -17.15
C GLY A 149 -6.19 15.64 -16.21
N GLN A 150 -6.76 14.89 -15.26
CA GLN A 150 -7.70 15.40 -14.26
C GLN A 150 -7.06 15.44 -12.87
N MET A 151 -7.41 16.48 -12.10
CA MET A 151 -7.00 16.62 -10.71
C MET A 151 -8.03 15.96 -9.80
N HIS A 152 -7.56 15.01 -8.99
CA HIS A 152 -8.36 14.32 -7.98
C HIS A 152 -7.83 14.71 -6.59
N SER A 153 -8.71 15.27 -5.76
CA SER A 153 -8.43 15.47 -4.34
C SER A 153 -9.04 14.32 -3.54
N VAL A 154 -8.18 13.51 -2.93
CA VAL A 154 -8.55 12.30 -2.20
C VAL A 154 -8.32 12.55 -0.71
N THR A 155 -9.30 12.20 0.11
CA THR A 155 -9.17 12.26 1.57
C THR A 155 -9.35 10.89 2.17
N THR A 156 -8.64 10.65 3.26
CA THR A 156 -8.71 9.41 4.02
C THR A 156 -9.21 9.76 5.41
N HIS A 157 -10.33 9.17 5.80
CA HIS A 157 -10.79 9.22 7.18
C HIS A 157 -10.38 7.93 7.89
N GLN A 158 -9.67 8.05 9.01
CA GLN A 158 -9.20 6.90 9.78
C GLN A 158 -10.06 6.68 11.02
N CYS A 159 -10.56 5.45 11.18
CA CYS A 159 -11.26 4.97 12.36
C CYS A 159 -10.31 4.09 13.18
N PRO A 160 -9.54 4.65 14.14
CA PRO A 160 -8.66 3.87 15.00
C PRO A 160 -9.46 2.89 15.87
N CYS A 161 -8.84 1.77 16.26
CA CYS A 161 -9.44 0.72 17.08
C CYS A 161 -10.65 -0.02 16.48
N HIS A 162 -10.92 0.18 15.19
CA HIS A 162 -11.95 -0.52 14.43
C HIS A 162 -11.34 -1.51 13.42
N GLY A 163 -10.08 -1.93 13.64
CA GLY A 163 -9.48 -3.03 12.91
C GLY A 163 -9.89 -4.40 13.47
N THR A 164 -9.61 -5.46 12.72
CA THR A 164 -10.08 -6.82 13.04
C THR A 164 -9.59 -7.35 14.40
N ASP A 165 -8.33 -7.14 14.77
CA ASP A 165 -7.78 -7.59 16.06
C ASP A 165 -8.40 -6.80 17.23
N GLN A 166 -8.58 -5.49 17.04
CA GLN A 166 -9.19 -4.62 18.06
C GLN A 166 -10.66 -4.95 18.29
N LEU A 167 -11.42 -5.17 17.22
CA LEU A 167 -12.81 -5.62 17.30
C LEU A 167 -12.91 -6.98 18.00
N ARG A 168 -12.02 -7.93 17.66
CA ARG A 168 -11.94 -9.23 18.31
C ARG A 168 -11.66 -9.11 19.81
N ARG A 169 -10.66 -8.31 20.21
CA ARG A 169 -10.32 -8.09 21.63
C ARG A 169 -11.45 -7.44 22.41
N ARG A 170 -12.12 -6.45 21.84
CA ARG A 170 -13.30 -5.80 22.44
C ARG A 170 -14.44 -6.80 22.66
N LEU A 171 -14.73 -7.64 21.66
CA LEU A 171 -15.74 -8.68 21.76
C LEU A 171 -15.38 -9.69 22.88
N LEU A 172 -14.15 -10.17 22.91
CA LEU A 172 -13.69 -11.09 23.97
C LEU A 172 -13.78 -10.46 25.37
N SER A 173 -13.42 -9.18 25.51
CA SER A 173 -13.57 -8.45 26.78
C SER A 173 -15.02 -8.39 27.23
N MET A 174 -15.97 -8.19 26.32
CA MET A 174 -17.40 -8.16 26.66
C MET A 174 -17.90 -9.55 27.08
N LEU A 175 -17.41 -10.61 26.43
CA LEU A 175 -17.80 -11.99 26.73
C LEU A 175 -17.24 -12.51 28.07
N ILE A 176 -16.06 -12.03 28.49
CA ILE A 176 -15.42 -12.41 29.77
C ILE A 176 -16.02 -11.64 30.97
N GLN A 177 -16.67 -10.50 30.73
CA GLN A 177 -17.36 -9.72 31.76
C GLN A 177 -18.75 -10.25 32.14
N VAL A 178 -19.19 -11.35 31.51
CA VAL A 178 -20.41 -12.10 31.84
C VAL A 178 -20.07 -13.27 32.73
#